data_AF-A0AA87Z1L6-F1
#
_entry.id   AF-A0AA87Z1L6-F1
#
_cell.length_a   1.000
_cell.length_b   1.000
_cell.length_c   1.000
_cell.angle_alpha   90.00
_cell.angle_beta   90.00
_cell.angle_gamma   90.00
#
_symmetry.space_group_name_H-M   'P 1'
#
loop_
_entity.id
_entity.type
_entity.pdbx_description
1 polymer ?
#
loop_
_entity_poly.entity_id
_entity_poly.type
_entity_poly.pdbx_seq_one_letter_code
_entity_poly.pdbx_strand_id
1 'polypeptide(L)'
;MEIISEKISGPISNGSLWLSSSIDVKAKPNVQFNYFADLKDLSRCVIAMRKISEMLNTTVMEQFMVEDSNGTRSFLFYGPSLPTNQFDESSMEGFCRSTETTIYHYHGGCLVDKVVDGEFRVMGISGLCVVDGSTFITSPGTNLKLL
;
A
#
# COMPACT_ATOMS: atom_id res chain seq x y z
N MET A 1 -11.55 17.28 7.17
CA MET A 1 -10.38 16.76 6.43
C MET A 1 -10.68 15.31 6.17
N GLU A 2 -10.85 14.95 4.90
CA GLU A 2 -11.16 13.58 4.47
C GLU A 2 -9.94 12.98 3.78
N ILE A 3 -9.79 11.66 3.88
CA ILE A 3 -8.70 10.93 3.22
C ILE A 3 -9.29 10.10 2.09
N ILE A 4 -8.82 10.35 0.87
CA ILE A 4 -9.05 9.48 -0.28
C ILE A 4 -7.76 8.68 -0.48
N SER A 5 -7.83 7.37 -0.27
CA SER A 5 -6.69 6.47 -0.40
C SER A 5 -7.01 5.34 -1.37
N GLU A 6 -6.04 4.93 -2.16
CA GLU A 6 -6.11 3.69 -2.93
C GLU A 6 -5.06 2.68 -2.44
N LYS A 7 -5.43 1.41 -2.54
CA LYS A 7 -4.57 0.26 -2.25
C LYS A 7 -4.31 -0.48 -3.54
N ILE A 8 -3.04 -0.58 -3.93
CA ILE A 8 -2.65 -1.49 -5.00
C ILE A 8 -2.88 -2.95 -4.60
N SER A 9 -3.39 -3.74 -5.54
CA SER A 9 -3.52 -5.19 -5.38
C SER A 9 -2.17 -5.90 -5.56
N GLY A 10 -1.95 -7.01 -4.86
CA GLY A 10 -0.63 -7.63 -4.70
C GLY A 10 -0.05 -7.20 -3.37
N PRO A 11 1.02 -6.40 -3.28
CA PRO A 11 1.95 -5.97 -4.33
C PRO A 11 2.79 -7.15 -4.86
N ILE A 12 3.52 -6.93 -5.95
CA ILE A 12 4.54 -7.90 -6.43
C ILE A 12 5.87 -7.64 -5.70
N SER A 13 6.17 -6.37 -5.50
CA SER A 13 7.30 -5.90 -4.71
C SER A 13 7.24 -6.47 -3.31
N ASN A 14 8.37 -7.03 -2.87
CA ASN A 14 8.54 -7.58 -1.53
C ASN A 14 9.92 -7.20 -1.00
N GLY A 15 10.11 -7.38 0.30
CA GLY A 15 11.42 -7.19 0.90
C GLY A 15 11.64 -8.14 2.06
N SER A 16 12.19 -7.65 3.15
CA SER A 16 12.73 -8.50 4.20
C SER A 16 12.59 -7.88 5.58
N LEU A 17 12.59 -8.76 6.58
CA LEU A 17 12.63 -8.43 8.00
C LEU A 17 13.87 -9.08 8.61
N TRP A 18 14.60 -8.34 9.43
CA TRP A 18 15.73 -8.88 10.19
C TRP A 18 15.83 -8.24 11.57
N LEU A 19 16.47 -8.96 12.49
CA LEU A 19 16.62 -8.52 13.85
C LEU A 19 17.53 -7.29 13.93
N SER A 20 17.10 -6.29 14.71
CA SER A 20 17.95 -5.15 15.09
C SER A 20 18.80 -5.46 16.32
N SER A 21 18.35 -6.42 17.15
CA SER A 21 19.05 -6.95 18.31
C SER A 21 18.97 -8.47 18.28
N SER A 22 20.08 -9.16 18.55
CA SER A 22 20.13 -10.61 18.62
C SER A 22 19.59 -11.19 19.94
N ILE A 23 19.30 -10.34 20.94
CA ILE A 23 18.95 -10.79 22.30
C ILE A 23 17.69 -10.12 22.87
N ASP A 24 17.33 -8.93 22.42
CA ASP A 24 16.20 -8.18 22.99
C ASP A 24 14.96 -8.35 22.11
N VAL A 25 14.00 -9.14 22.59
CA VAL A 25 12.71 -9.37 21.92
C VAL A 25 11.84 -8.11 21.85
N LYS A 26 12.09 -7.10 22.71
CA LYS A 26 11.35 -5.83 22.67
C LYS A 26 11.93 -4.85 21.64
N ALA A 27 13.12 -5.11 21.12
CA ALA A 27 13.70 -4.31 20.06
C ALA A 27 12.88 -4.49 18.78
N LYS A 28 12.43 -3.39 18.20
CA LYS A 28 11.68 -3.41 16.93
C LYS A 28 12.59 -3.98 15.83
N PRO A 29 12.12 -4.95 15.02
CA PRO A 29 12.92 -5.47 13.92
C PRO A 29 13.09 -4.39 12.84
N ASN A 30 14.11 -4.55 12.02
CA ASN A 30 14.25 -3.79 10.79
C ASN A 30 13.36 -4.41 9.72
N VAL A 31 12.65 -3.57 8.96
CA VAL A 31 11.75 -4.01 7.90
C VAL A 31 11.96 -3.14 6.67
N GLN A 32 12.06 -3.77 5.51
CA GLN A 32 12.11 -3.12 4.22
C GLN A 32 11.08 -3.77 3.29
N PHE A 33 10.18 -2.98 2.70
CA PHE A 33 9.14 -3.47 1.80
C PHE A 33 9.49 -3.35 0.31
N ASN A 34 10.42 -2.46 -0.04
CA ASN A 34 10.79 -2.15 -1.42
C ASN A 34 9.61 -1.67 -2.28
N TYR A 35 8.83 -0.69 -1.79
CA TYR A 35 7.69 -0.12 -2.53
C TYR A 35 8.11 0.26 -3.96
N PHE A 36 7.33 -0.21 -4.95
CA PHE A 36 7.57 0.02 -6.38
C PHE A 36 8.93 -0.46 -6.92
N ALA A 37 9.53 -1.48 -6.30
CA ALA A 37 10.68 -2.17 -6.89
C ALA A 37 10.30 -2.92 -8.17
N ASP A 38 9.10 -3.52 -8.21
CA ASP A 38 8.49 -3.99 -9.46
C ASP A 38 7.67 -2.85 -10.09
N LEU A 39 8.03 -2.47 -11.32
CA LEU A 39 7.37 -1.37 -12.05
C LEU A 39 5.88 -1.64 -12.34
N LYS A 40 5.41 -2.90 -12.28
CA LYS A 40 3.98 -3.20 -12.41
C LYS A 40 3.18 -2.65 -11.23
N ASP A 41 3.76 -2.62 -10.03
CA ASP A 41 3.10 -2.00 -8.87
C ASP A 41 2.98 -0.48 -9.04
N LEU A 42 4.01 0.14 -9.62
CA LEU A 42 3.98 1.57 -9.94
C LEU A 42 2.92 1.87 -11.01
N SER A 43 2.89 1.08 -12.08
CA SER A 43 1.89 1.21 -13.13
C SER A 43 0.45 1.06 -12.59
N ARG A 44 0.23 0.13 -11.64
CA ARG A 44 -1.05 -0.01 -10.94
C ARG A 44 -1.41 1.25 -10.14
N CYS A 45 -0.45 1.83 -9.41
CA CYS A 45 -0.68 3.10 -8.72
C CYS A 45 -1.07 4.22 -9.69
N VAL A 46 -0.39 4.36 -10.83
CA VAL A 46 -0.72 5.40 -11.83
C VAL A 46 -2.15 5.22 -12.36
N ILE A 47 -2.54 3.99 -12.70
CA ILE A 47 -3.91 3.68 -13.16
C ILE A 47 -4.93 4.03 -12.06
N ALA A 48 -4.64 3.69 -10.80
CA ALA A 48 -5.50 4.00 -9.67
C ALA A 48 -5.64 5.51 -9.42
N MET A 49 -4.54 6.26 -9.46
CA MET A 49 -4.56 7.72 -9.29
C MET A 49 -5.32 8.42 -10.42
N ARG A 50 -5.29 7.90 -11.64
CA ARG A 50 -6.17 8.34 -12.73
C ARG A 50 -7.64 8.11 -12.41
N LYS A 51 -7.99 6.97 -11.81
CA LYS A 51 -9.37 6.71 -11.36
C LYS A 51 -9.80 7.64 -10.22
N ILE A 52 -8.90 8.00 -9.29
CA ILE A 52 -9.19 9.04 -8.30
C ILE A 52 -9.44 10.38 -9.00
N SER A 53 -8.64 10.75 -10.00
CA SER A 53 -8.86 11.98 -10.77
C SER A 53 -10.21 11.98 -11.49
N GLU A 54 -10.60 10.86 -12.11
CA GLU A 54 -11.93 10.71 -12.73
C GLU A 54 -13.04 10.88 -11.69
N MET A 55 -12.91 10.28 -10.50
CA MET A 55 -13.87 10.42 -9.41
C MET A 55 -14.00 11.87 -8.93
N LEU A 56 -12.87 12.57 -8.74
CA LEU A 56 -12.85 13.97 -8.32
C LEU A 56 -13.52 14.91 -9.34
N ASN A 57 -13.52 14.55 -10.63
CA ASN A 57 -14.15 15.32 -11.70
C ASN A 57 -15.65 15.02 -11.89
N THR A 58 -16.26 14.21 -11.02
CA THR A 58 -17.72 13.96 -11.10
C THR A 58 -18.51 15.12 -10.50
N THR A 59 -19.73 15.34 -10.99
CA THR A 59 -20.64 16.38 -10.48
C THR A 59 -20.97 16.23 -9.00
N VAL A 60 -20.97 14.99 -8.49
CA VAL A 60 -21.18 14.70 -7.07
C VAL A 60 -20.04 15.26 -6.22
N MET A 61 -18.81 15.28 -6.73
CA MET A 61 -17.65 15.77 -5.98
C MET A 61 -17.55 17.30 -5.94
N GLU A 62 -18.23 18.02 -6.84
CA GLU A 62 -18.25 19.49 -6.86
C GLU A 62 -18.75 20.09 -5.54
N GLN A 63 -19.62 19.40 -4.81
CA GLN A 63 -20.15 19.86 -3.51
C GLN A 63 -19.06 20.02 -2.44
N PHE A 64 -17.89 19.41 -2.63
CA PHE A 64 -16.75 19.49 -1.70
C PHE A 64 -15.67 20.49 -2.16
N MET A 65 -15.85 21.16 -3.30
CA MET A 65 -14.94 22.22 -3.75
C MET A 65 -15.18 23.50 -2.97
N VAL A 66 -14.10 24.24 -2.69
CA VAL A 66 -14.17 25.59 -2.13
C VAL A 66 -14.08 26.62 -3.24
N GLU A 67 -14.73 27.75 -3.05
CA GLU A 67 -14.65 28.90 -3.94
C GLU A 67 -13.62 29.90 -3.40
N ASP A 68 -12.69 30.33 -4.24
CA ASP A 68 -11.74 31.39 -3.91
C ASP A 68 -12.35 32.79 -4.12
N SER A 69 -11.59 33.85 -3.79
CA SER A 69 -12.06 35.24 -3.94
C SER A 69 -12.37 35.64 -5.38
N ASN A 70 -11.90 34.87 -6.37
CA ASN A 70 -12.12 35.11 -7.79
C ASN A 70 -13.29 34.29 -8.36
N GLY A 71 -14.02 33.54 -7.50
CA GLY A 71 -15.10 32.67 -7.93
C GLY A 71 -14.64 31.33 -8.52
N THR A 72 -13.34 31.00 -8.43
CA THR A 72 -12.81 29.73 -8.94
C THR A 72 -13.05 28.63 -7.91
N ARG A 73 -13.69 27.54 -8.35
CA ARG A 73 -13.97 26.38 -7.50
C ARG A 73 -12.92 25.30 -7.68
N SER A 74 -12.32 24.84 -6.58
CA SER A 74 -11.30 23.78 -6.60
C SER A 74 -11.26 22.99 -5.29
N PHE A 75 -10.59 21.84 -5.29
CA PHE A 75 -10.31 21.11 -4.06
C PHE A 75 -9.08 21.68 -3.36
N LEU A 76 -9.15 21.78 -2.04
CA LEU A 76 -7.96 22.03 -1.21
C LEU A 76 -7.35 20.69 -0.80
N PHE A 77 -6.09 20.48 -1.15
CA PHE A 77 -5.34 19.29 -0.78
C PHE A 77 -4.40 19.59 0.37
N TYR A 78 -4.33 18.66 1.33
CA TYR A 78 -3.27 18.66 2.33
C TYR A 78 -2.12 17.81 1.80
N GLY A 79 -1.03 18.47 1.39
CA GLY A 79 0.09 17.82 0.70
C GLY A 79 0.04 17.99 -0.83
N PRO A 80 0.81 17.18 -1.59
CA PRO A 80 0.83 17.27 -3.05
C PRO A 80 -0.55 17.02 -3.65
N SER A 81 -0.96 17.87 -4.59
CA SER A 81 -2.14 17.62 -5.42
C SER A 81 -1.79 16.67 -6.57
N LEU A 82 -2.80 15.96 -7.08
CA LEU A 82 -2.68 15.20 -8.33
C LEU A 82 -2.09 16.09 -9.45
N PRO A 83 -1.18 15.55 -10.30
CA PRO A 83 -0.65 16.30 -11.45
C PRO A 83 -1.79 16.79 -12.35
N THR A 84 -1.72 18.02 -12.87
CA THR A 84 -2.78 18.60 -13.71
C THR A 84 -2.99 17.83 -15.01
N ASN A 85 -1.91 17.34 -15.62
CA ASN A 85 -1.98 16.51 -16.82
C ASN A 85 -1.82 15.03 -16.45
N GLN A 86 -2.92 14.30 -16.31
CA GLN A 86 -2.88 12.88 -15.93
C GLN A 86 -2.40 11.96 -17.07
N PHE A 87 -2.23 12.48 -18.29
CA PHE A 87 -1.63 11.75 -19.41
C PHE A 87 -0.09 11.78 -19.38
N ASP A 88 0.52 12.65 -18.57
CA ASP A 88 1.97 12.64 -18.36
C ASP A 88 2.35 11.53 -17.37
N GLU A 89 2.80 10.39 -17.92
CA GLU A 89 3.25 9.24 -17.14
C GLU A 89 4.33 9.61 -16.13
N SER A 90 5.31 10.44 -16.50
CA SER A 90 6.44 10.74 -15.61
C SER A 90 5.99 11.52 -14.37
N SER A 91 5.11 12.51 -14.55
CA SER A 91 4.52 13.25 -13.43
C SER A 91 3.64 12.35 -12.55
N MET A 92 2.88 11.43 -13.14
CA MET A 92 2.04 10.49 -12.39
C MET A 92 2.87 9.46 -11.59
N GLU A 93 3.93 8.92 -12.19
CA GLU A 93 4.86 8.03 -11.49
C GLU A 93 5.58 8.75 -10.35
N GLY A 94 6.03 9.99 -10.60
CA GLY A 94 6.63 10.85 -9.58
C GLY A 94 5.68 11.12 -8.42
N PHE A 95 4.40 11.40 -8.72
CA PHE A 95 3.38 11.55 -7.70
C PHE A 95 3.26 10.27 -6.86
N CYS A 96 3.04 9.11 -7.50
CA CYS A 96 2.94 7.81 -6.82
C CYS A 96 4.12 7.53 -5.87
N ARG A 97 5.36 7.83 -6.28
CA ARG A 97 6.59 7.65 -5.50
C ARG A 97 6.87 8.72 -4.44
N SER A 98 6.08 9.80 -4.42
CA SER A 98 6.24 10.88 -3.44
C SER A 98 5.15 10.87 -2.39
N THR A 99 4.04 10.19 -2.67
CA THR A 99 2.86 10.14 -1.82
C THR A 99 2.53 8.73 -1.35
N GLU A 100 3.39 7.74 -1.61
CA GLU A 100 3.15 6.40 -1.12
C GLU A 100 3.16 6.37 0.40
N THR A 101 2.27 5.55 0.95
CA THR A 101 2.22 5.30 2.37
C THR A 101 1.74 3.89 2.62
N THR A 102 1.93 3.42 3.85
CA THR A 102 1.39 2.13 4.26
C THR A 102 -0.10 2.27 4.55
N ILE A 103 -0.86 1.30 4.04
CA ILE A 103 -2.26 1.05 4.44
C ILE A 103 -2.34 0.05 5.61
N TYR A 104 -1.21 -0.25 6.24
CA TYR A 104 -1.08 -1.13 7.41
C TYR A 104 -1.50 -2.59 7.18
N HIS A 105 -1.60 -3.03 5.92
CA HIS A 105 -1.97 -4.40 5.53
C HIS A 105 -0.77 -5.24 5.06
N TYR A 106 0.37 -5.11 5.75
CA TYR A 106 1.56 -5.93 5.49
C TYR A 106 1.33 -7.39 5.89
N HIS A 107 1.99 -8.30 5.19
CA HIS A 107 1.86 -9.75 5.33
C HIS A 107 3.14 -10.43 4.85
N GLY A 108 3.24 -11.74 5.04
CA GLY A 108 4.41 -12.53 4.64
C GLY A 108 5.52 -12.58 5.70
N GLY A 109 6.61 -13.26 5.34
CA GLY A 109 7.77 -13.50 6.21
C GLY A 109 7.89 -14.95 6.70
N CYS A 110 6.77 -15.66 6.85
CA CYS A 110 6.72 -17.07 7.26
C CYS A 110 5.83 -17.87 6.29
N LEU A 111 6.13 -17.77 4.99
CA LEU A 111 5.23 -18.24 3.93
C LEU A 111 5.05 -19.76 3.93
N VAL A 112 3.85 -20.20 3.56
CA VAL A 112 3.55 -21.60 3.19
C VAL A 112 4.47 -22.02 2.04
N ASP A 113 4.96 -23.26 2.10
CA ASP A 113 5.91 -23.87 1.17
C ASP A 113 7.30 -23.20 1.12
N LYS A 114 7.58 -22.26 2.04
CA LYS A 114 8.93 -21.69 2.26
C LYS A 114 9.45 -21.86 3.68
N VAL A 115 8.58 -21.70 4.67
CA VAL A 115 8.90 -21.82 6.10
C VAL A 115 7.96 -22.80 6.81
N VAL A 116 6.66 -22.72 6.50
CA VAL A 116 5.65 -23.65 7.02
C VAL A 116 5.06 -24.55 5.94
N ASP A 117 4.56 -25.71 6.33
CA ASP A 117 3.84 -26.63 5.42
C ASP A 117 2.37 -26.21 5.22
N GLY A 118 1.63 -26.97 4.41
CA GLY A 118 0.21 -26.73 4.14
C GLY A 118 -0.72 -26.89 5.35
N GLU A 119 -0.22 -27.41 6.47
CA GLU A 119 -0.93 -27.46 7.76
C GLU A 119 -0.35 -26.42 8.75
N PHE A 120 0.38 -25.43 8.23
CA PHE A 120 1.00 -24.31 8.96
C PHE A 120 2.06 -24.72 9.99
N ARG A 121 2.62 -25.93 9.88
CA ARG A 121 3.69 -26.39 10.77
C ARG A 121 5.05 -25.95 10.25
N VAL A 122 5.93 -25.55 11.16
CA VAL A 122 7.29 -25.15 10.78
C VAL A 122 8.05 -26.37 10.27
N MET A 123 8.54 -26.29 9.03
CA MET A 123 9.19 -27.42 8.38
C MET A 123 10.44 -27.85 9.14
N GLY A 124 10.57 -29.15 9.41
CA GLY A 124 11.70 -29.73 10.16
C GLY A 124 11.63 -29.58 11.68
N ILE A 125 10.57 -28.96 12.24
CA ILE A 125 10.39 -28.80 13.69
C ILE A 125 9.07 -29.42 14.13
N SER A 126 9.15 -30.42 15.01
CA SER A 126 7.96 -31.06 15.59
C SER A 126 7.30 -30.17 16.65
N GLY A 127 5.97 -30.09 16.63
CA GLY A 127 5.19 -29.41 17.67
C GLY A 127 5.16 -27.88 17.58
N LEU A 128 5.58 -27.29 16.45
CA LEU A 128 5.58 -25.84 16.24
C LEU A 128 4.79 -25.45 14.97
N CYS A 129 3.91 -24.46 15.09
CA CYS A 129 3.13 -23.89 13.99
C CYS A 129 3.12 -22.35 14.03
N VAL A 130 2.78 -21.72 12.91
CA VAL A 130 2.61 -20.26 12.79
C VAL A 130 1.28 -19.97 12.11
N VAL A 131 0.39 -19.25 12.79
CA VAL A 131 -0.96 -18.94 12.30
C VAL A 131 -1.25 -17.46 12.49
N ASP A 132 -0.76 -16.66 11.54
CA ASP A 132 -1.05 -15.23 11.42
C ASP A 132 -0.82 -14.76 9.97
N GLY A 133 -0.93 -13.44 9.73
CA GLY A 133 -0.73 -12.84 8.41
C GLY A 133 0.66 -13.03 7.78
N SER A 134 1.66 -13.50 8.54
CA SER A 134 2.99 -13.79 8.00
C SER A 134 3.03 -14.98 7.04
N THR A 135 1.98 -15.80 7.05
CA THR A 135 1.85 -17.00 6.20
C THR A 135 1.27 -16.70 4.81
N PHE A 136 0.69 -15.52 4.63
CA PHE A 136 0.04 -15.13 3.38
C PHE A 136 1.02 -14.56 2.36
N ILE A 137 0.84 -14.96 1.09
CA ILE A 137 1.58 -14.42 -0.06
C ILE A 137 0.92 -13.13 -0.58
N THR A 138 -0.40 -13.00 -0.41
CA THR A 138 -1.17 -11.84 -0.87
C THR A 138 -2.21 -11.47 0.18
N SER A 139 -2.64 -10.22 0.20
CA SER A 139 -3.71 -9.75 1.07
C SER A 139 -5.08 -10.26 0.56
N PRO A 140 -5.85 -11.10 1.33
CA PRO A 140 -7.12 -11.71 0.89
C PRO A 140 -8.34 -10.76 0.73
N GLY A 141 -8.12 -9.47 0.47
CA GLY A 141 -9.18 -8.47 0.31
C GLY A 141 -8.67 -7.03 0.44
N THR A 142 -9.57 -6.06 0.34
CA THR A 142 -9.23 -4.63 0.49
C THR A 142 -8.73 -4.32 1.90
N ASN A 143 -9.47 -4.77 2.92
CA ASN A 143 -9.14 -4.59 4.33
C ASN A 143 -8.84 -5.92 5.00
N LEU A 144 -7.73 -5.98 5.76
CA LEU A 144 -7.41 -7.13 6.59
C LEU A 144 -8.05 -6.95 7.96
N LYS A 145 -9.30 -7.41 8.10
CA LYS A 145 -10.00 -7.46 9.40
C LYS A 145 -10.40 -8.87 9.83
N LEU A 146 -9.90 -9.88 9.12
CA LEU A 146 -10.18 -11.29 9.38
C LEU A 146 -8.87 -12.04 9.58
N LEU A 147 -8.36 -11.96 10.81
CA LEU A 147 -7.85 -13.07 11.62
C LEU A 147 -8.08 -12.69 13.09
#